data_AF-A0A961GMT4-F1
#
_entry.id   AF-A0A961GMT4-F1
#
_cell.length_a   1.000
_cell.length_b   1.000
_cell.length_c   1.000
_cell.angle_alpha   90.00
_cell.angle_beta   90.00
_cell.angle_gamma   90.00
#
_symmetry.space_group_name_H-M   'P 1'
#
loop_
_entity.id
_entity.type
_entity.pdbx_description
1 polymer ?
#
loop_
_entity_poly.entity_id
_entity_poly.type
_entity_poly.pdbx_seq_one_letter_code
_entity_poly.pdbx_strand_id
1 'polypeptide(L)'
;MTAARTRTPLRRDAIVEEARVLIARDGLDALTLRRLADSFSVSAPALYAHFRDKEDLLRAVAEREFEELMVRYRGWIMGPWITVAALANGATLVTYDGAPDWPDPGR
;
A
#
# COMPACT_ATOMS: atom_id res chain seq x y z
N MET A 1 13.60 35.63 3.35
CA MET A 1 14.14 34.35 2.83
C MET A 1 12.97 33.42 2.55
N THR A 2 12.54 33.33 1.28
CA THR A 2 11.38 32.52 0.88
C THR A 2 11.83 31.07 0.77
N ALA A 3 11.37 30.21 1.68
CA ALA A 3 11.64 28.78 1.61
C ALA A 3 11.03 28.20 0.32
N ALA A 4 11.89 27.74 -0.59
CA ALA A 4 11.46 27.04 -1.79
C ALA A 4 10.79 25.73 -1.34
N ARG A 5 9.45 25.68 -1.47
CA ARG A 5 8.65 24.49 -1.22
C ARG A 5 9.16 23.41 -2.18
N THR A 6 9.80 22.37 -1.65
CA THR A 6 10.34 21.25 -2.43
C THR A 6 9.21 20.67 -3.28
N ARG A 7 9.19 20.94 -4.59
CA ARG A 7 8.22 20.34 -5.50
C ARG A 7 8.63 18.88 -5.66
N THR A 8 8.06 18.01 -4.83
CA THR A 8 8.15 16.57 -5.05
C THR A 8 7.63 16.30 -6.46
N PRO A 9 8.43 15.70 -7.36
CA PRO A 9 7.95 15.37 -8.69
C PRO A 9 6.73 14.46 -8.55
N LEU A 10 5.63 14.78 -9.25
CA LEU A 10 4.46 13.91 -9.30
C LEU A 10 4.90 12.57 -9.88
N ARG A 11 5.04 11.58 -9.00
CA ARG A 11 5.27 10.19 -9.36
C ARG A 11 4.01 9.42 -9.00
N ARG A 12 3.66 8.46 -9.86
CA ARG A 12 2.47 7.62 -9.70
C ARG A 12 2.39 7.04 -8.28
N ASP A 13 3.51 6.52 -7.78
CA ASP A 13 3.60 5.92 -6.44
C ASP A 13 3.34 6.92 -5.30
N ALA A 14 3.81 8.16 -5.44
CA ALA A 14 3.58 9.20 -4.44
C ALA A 14 2.09 9.57 -4.35
N ILE A 15 1.41 9.64 -5.50
CA ILE A 15 -0.03 9.91 -5.58
C ILE A 15 -0.83 8.77 -4.92
N VAL A 16 -0.43 7.53 -5.16
CA VAL A 16 -1.05 6.35 -4.53
C VAL A 16 -0.86 6.36 -3.02
N GLU A 17 0.34 6.67 -2.54
CA GLU A 17 0.62 6.71 -1.10
C GLU A 17 -0.18 7.81 -0.39
N GLU A 18 -0.25 9.01 -0.96
CA GLU A 18 -1.04 10.10 -0.39
C GLU A 18 -2.54 9.78 -0.39
N ALA A 19 -3.03 9.14 -1.46
CA ALA A 19 -4.41 8.67 -1.53
C ALA A 19 -4.71 7.64 -0.44
N ARG A 20 -3.78 6.71 -0.20
CA ARG A 20 -3.86 5.69 0.85
C ARG A 20 -3.95 6.31 2.24
N VAL A 21 -3.08 7.29 2.54
CA VAL A 21 -3.10 8.05 3.80
C VAL A 21 -4.41 8.78 3.99
N LEU A 22 -4.92 9.41 2.93
CA LEU A 22 -6.18 10.15 2.98
C LEU A 22 -7.38 9.24 3.23
N ILE A 23 -7.43 8.06 2.59
CA ILE A 23 -8.46 7.04 2.82
C ILE A 23 -8.38 6.52 4.27
N ALA A 24 -7.17 6.23 4.76
CA ALA A 24 -6.97 5.72 6.12
C ALA A 24 -7.41 6.72 7.20
N ARG A 25 -7.24 8.04 6.95
CA ARG A 25 -7.58 9.10 7.89
C ARG A 25 -9.05 9.53 7.80
N ASP A 26 -9.54 9.75 6.59
CA ASP A 26 -10.80 10.46 6.33
C ASP A 26 -11.89 9.55 5.72
N GLY A 27 -11.56 8.28 5.45
CA GLY A 27 -12.44 7.32 4.79
C GLY A 27 -12.44 7.43 3.26
N LEU A 28 -13.04 6.43 2.61
CA LEU A 28 -13.02 6.27 1.15
C LEU A 28 -13.78 7.39 0.41
N ASP A 29 -14.84 7.92 1.03
CA ASP A 29 -15.68 8.98 0.47
C ASP A 29 -14.93 10.32 0.36
N ALA A 30 -13.93 10.53 1.21
CA ALA A 30 -13.11 11.75 1.19
C ALA A 30 -12.16 11.80 -0.02
N LEU A 31 -11.90 10.67 -0.67
CA LEU A 31 -10.99 10.59 -1.80
C LEU A 31 -11.60 11.22 -3.06
N THR A 32 -11.03 12.36 -3.45
CA THR A 32 -11.33 13.03 -4.72
C THR A 32 -10.03 13.50 -5.38
N LEU A 33 -10.00 13.50 -6.72
CA LEU A 33 -8.84 14.01 -7.47
C LEU A 33 -8.52 15.47 -7.12
N ARG A 34 -9.54 16.28 -6.79
CA ARG A 34 -9.33 17.67 -6.37
C ARG A 34 -8.57 17.75 -5.04
N ARG A 35 -9.04 17.04 -4.01
CA ARG A 35 -8.41 17.03 -2.68
C ARG A 35 -6.98 16.47 -2.73
N LEU A 36 -6.74 15.52 -3.62
CA LEU A 36 -5.41 14.98 -3.88
C LEU A 36 -4.52 16.00 -4.62
N ALA A 37 -5.07 16.74 -5.58
CA ALA A 37 -4.30 17.80 -6.26
C ALA A 37 -3.91 18.92 -5.28
N ASP A 38 -4.82 19.26 -4.36
CA ASP A 38 -4.61 20.25 -3.31
C ASP A 38 -3.46 19.84 -2.38
N SER A 39 -3.36 18.56 -2.01
CA SER A 39 -2.26 18.07 -1.15
C SER A 39 -0.89 18.16 -1.84
N PHE A 40 -0.83 17.96 -3.15
CA PHE A 40 0.39 18.13 -3.95
C PHE A 40 0.65 19.57 -4.42
N SER A 41 -0.23 20.52 -4.09
CA SER A 41 -0.19 21.91 -4.61
C SER A 41 -0.10 21.97 -6.15
N VAL A 42 -0.82 21.07 -6.82
CA VAL A 42 -0.90 21.00 -8.30
C VAL A 42 -2.34 21.17 -8.78
N SER A 43 -2.51 21.35 -10.09
CA SER A 43 -3.84 21.39 -10.70
C SER A 43 -4.40 19.97 -10.86
N ALA A 44 -5.71 19.80 -10.73
CA ALA A 44 -6.37 18.51 -10.97
C ALA A 44 -6.07 17.88 -12.35
N PRO A 45 -5.93 18.64 -13.46
CA PRO A 45 -5.44 18.13 -14.74
C PRO A 45 -4.09 17.39 -14.68
N ALA A 46 -3.19 17.77 -13.78
CA ALA A 46 -1.89 17.11 -13.65
C ALA A 46 -2.01 15.67 -13.15
N LEU A 47 -3.04 15.35 -12.37
CA LEU A 47 -3.31 13.98 -11.91
C LEU A 47 -3.87 13.10 -13.04
N TYR A 48 -4.62 13.68 -13.98
CA TYR A 48 -5.14 12.93 -15.14
C TYR A 48 -4.04 12.43 -16.07
N ALA A 49 -2.82 12.99 -15.99
CA ALA A 49 -1.65 12.45 -16.71
C ALA A 49 -1.19 11.10 -16.16
N HIS A 50 -1.56 10.74 -14.92
CA HIS A 50 -1.14 9.51 -14.24
C HIS A 50 -2.27 8.50 -14.05
N PHE A 51 -3.52 8.96 -13.98
CA PHE A 51 -4.70 8.13 -13.75
C PHE A 51 -5.84 8.56 -14.66
N ARG A 52 -6.51 7.60 -15.28
CA ARG A 52 -7.61 7.87 -16.23
C ARG A 52 -8.85 8.39 -15.52
N ASP A 53 -9.13 7.86 -14.34
CA ASP A 53 -10.31 8.16 -13.53
C ASP A 53 -10.05 7.81 -12.05
N LYS A 54 -11.05 8.04 -11.19
CA LYS A 54 -10.99 7.71 -9.76
C LYS A 54 -10.89 6.19 -9.51
N GLU A 55 -11.47 5.36 -10.37
CA GLU A 55 -11.43 3.91 -10.21
C GLU A 55 -10.03 3.35 -10.49
N ASP A 56 -9.32 3.90 -11.48
CA ASP A 56 -7.93 3.56 -11.81
C ASP A 56 -7.00 3.90 -10.64
N LEU A 57 -7.22 5.04 -9.96
CA LEU A 57 -6.52 5.39 -8.73
C LEU A 57 -6.86 4.44 -7.58
N LEU A 58 -8.16 4.16 -7.35
CA LEU A 58 -8.59 3.24 -6.30
C LEU A 58 -8.05 1.83 -6.50
N ARG A 59 -7.98 1.37 -7.75
CA ARG A 59 -7.37 0.07 -8.10
C ARG A 59 -5.89 0.04 -7.73
N ALA A 60 -5.15 1.08 -8.08
CA ALA A 60 -3.72 1.18 -7.73
C ALA A 60 -3.50 1.20 -6.20
N VAL A 61 -4.37 1.91 -5.46
CA VAL A 61 -4.33 1.90 -4.00
C VAL A 61 -4.66 0.51 -3.44
N ALA A 62 -5.69 -0.16 -3.97
CA ALA A 62 -6.07 -1.50 -3.55
C ALA A 62 -4.98 -2.54 -3.84
N GLU A 63 -4.34 -2.47 -5.01
CA GLU A 63 -3.20 -3.33 -5.37
C GLU A 63 -2.04 -3.14 -4.39
N ARG A 64 -1.73 -1.90 -4.05
CA ARG A 64 -0.65 -1.57 -3.10
C ARG A 64 -0.95 -2.09 -1.70
N GLU A 65 -2.15 -1.82 -1.19
CA GLU A 65 -2.60 -2.32 0.11
C GLU A 65 -2.62 -3.86 0.14
N PHE A 66 -3.10 -4.49 -0.93
CA PHE A 66 -3.11 -5.94 -1.02
C PHE A 66 -1.69 -6.51 -1.02
N GLU A 67 -0.73 -5.89 -1.70
CA GLU A 67 0.68 -6.31 -1.66
C GLU A 67 1.25 -6.20 -0.24
N GLU A 68 1.00 -5.10 0.47
CA GLU A 68 1.44 -4.91 1.86
C GLU A 68 0.81 -5.93 2.81
N LEU A 69 -0.49 -6.18 2.68
CA LEU A 69 -1.20 -7.20 3.46
C LEU A 69 -0.67 -8.59 3.13
N MET A 70 -0.47 -8.91 1.86
CA MET A 70 0.08 -10.21 1.46
C MET A 70 1.47 -10.40 2.06
N VAL A 71 2.36 -9.41 2.05
CA VAL A 71 3.67 -9.53 2.71
C VAL A 71 3.50 -9.76 4.22
N ARG A 72 2.59 -9.03 4.88
CA ARG A 72 2.33 -9.14 6.31
C ARG A 72 1.76 -10.51 6.72
N TYR A 73 0.82 -11.04 5.95
CA TYR A 73 0.07 -12.24 6.30
C TYR A 73 0.57 -13.53 5.64
N ARG A 74 1.45 -13.45 4.63
CA ARG A 74 1.95 -14.63 3.90
C ARG A 74 2.55 -15.67 4.85
N GLY A 75 3.33 -15.25 5.85
CA GLY A 75 3.91 -16.16 6.83
C GLY A 75 2.86 -16.93 7.63
N TRP A 76 1.78 -16.25 8.02
CA TRP A 76 0.73 -16.85 8.85
C TRP A 76 -0.19 -17.78 8.05
N ILE A 77 -0.59 -17.35 6.84
CA ILE A 77 -1.51 -18.10 5.99
C ILE A 77 -0.80 -19.29 5.34
N MET A 78 0.44 -19.12 4.87
CA MET A 78 1.18 -20.15 4.12
C MET A 78 2.17 -20.94 4.97
N GLY A 79 2.57 -20.46 6.15
CA GLY A 79 3.53 -21.16 7.02
C GLY A 79 3.17 -22.61 7.32
N PRO A 80 1.94 -22.92 7.78
CA PRO A 80 1.51 -24.29 8.01
C PRO A 80 1.58 -25.17 6.74
N TRP A 81 1.13 -24.65 5.61
CA TRP A 81 1.13 -25.39 4.34
C TRP A 81 2.53 -25.63 3.78
N ILE A 82 3.44 -24.66 3.89
CA ILE A 82 4.85 -24.80 3.50
C ILE A 82 5.52 -25.87 4.36
N THR A 83 5.21 -25.91 5.66
CA THR A 83 5.75 -26.94 6.58
C THR A 83 5.28 -28.33 6.21
N VAL A 84 3.98 -28.49 5.97
CA VAL A 84 3.40 -29.78 5.52
C VAL A 84 3.98 -30.21 4.18
N ALA A 85 4.10 -29.30 3.21
CA ALA A 85 4.65 -29.60 1.89
C ALA A 85 6.14 -29.97 1.97
N ALA A 86 6.94 -29.29 2.79
CA ALA A 86 8.35 -29.61 2.96
C ALA A 86 8.55 -31.03 3.53
N LEU A 87 7.79 -31.38 4.58
CA LEU A 87 7.81 -32.73 5.15
C LEU A 87 7.36 -33.79 4.15
N ALA A 88 6.27 -33.55 3.41
CA ALA A 88 5.75 -34.49 2.42
C ALA A 88 6.73 -34.76 1.27
N ASN A 89 7.55 -33.77 0.90
CA ASN A 89 8.54 -33.90 -0.18
C ASN A 89 9.94 -34.28 0.32
N GLY A 90 10.12 -34.51 1.64
CA GLY A 90 11.44 -34.78 2.22
C GLY A 90 12.43 -33.61 2.09
N ALA A 91 11.92 -32.39 1.94
CA ALA A 91 12.73 -31.18 1.84
C ALA A 91 13.13 -30.69 3.23
N THR A 92 14.38 -30.22 3.37
CA THR A 92 14.84 -29.55 4.60
C THR A 92 14.22 -28.17 4.68
N LEU A 93 13.34 -27.97 5.66
CA LEU A 93 12.77 -26.66 5.99
C LEU A 93 13.69 -25.94 6.99
N VAL A 94 14.07 -24.70 6.67
CA VAL A 94 14.73 -23.80 7.62
C VAL A 94 13.69 -22.81 8.11
N THR A 95 13.25 -22.97 9.36
CA THR A 95 12.37 -22.00 10.02
C THR A 95 13.23 -20.91 10.65
N TYR A 96 13.04 -19.67 10.22
CA TYR A 96 13.60 -18.51 10.90
C TYR A 96 12.65 -18.12 12.03
N ASP A 97 13.12 -18.21 13.28
CA ASP A 97 12.36 -17.95 14.52
C ASP A 97 12.09 -16.45 14.78
N GLY A 98 12.05 -15.64 13.71
CA GLY A 98 11.84 -14.19 13.77
C GLY A 98 10.64 -13.73 12.94
N ALA A 99 9.69 -14.62 12.63
CA ALA A 99 8.42 -14.21 12.05
C ALA A 99 7.66 -13.38 13.11
N PRO A 100 7.26 -12.12 12.82
CA PRO A 100 6.53 -11.30 13.78
C PRO A 100 5.24 -12.01 14.22
N ASP A 101 5.03 -12.12 15.53
CA ASP A 101 3.83 -12.70 16.14
C ASP A 101 2.61 -11.84 15.78
N TRP A 102 1.97 -12.18 14.66
CA TRP A 102 0.75 -11.56 14.19
C TRP A 102 -0.39 -12.59 14.21
N PRO A 103 -1.63 -12.23 14.61
CA PRO A 103 -2.09 -10.92 15.06
C PRO A 103 -1.75 -10.66 16.53
N ASP A 104 -1.28 -9.46 16.83
CA ASP A 104 -1.10 -8.98 18.20
C ASP A 104 -2.49 -8.81 18.86
N PRO A 105 -2.79 -9.45 20.01
CA PRO A 105 -4.06 -9.29 20.71
C PRO A 105 -4.34 -7.86 21.21
N GLY A 106 -3.38 -6.92 21.08
CA GLY A 106 -3.47 -5.55 21.61
C GLY A 106 -3.69 -4.39 20.63
N ARG A 107 -4.00 -4.61 19.34
CA ARG A 107 -4.22 -3.51 18.37
C ARG A 107 -5.65 -3.37 17.89
#